data_AF-A0A2H0RWZ5-F1
#
_entry.id   AF-A0A2H0RWZ5-F1
#
_cell.length_a   1.000
_cell.length_b   1.000
_cell.length_c   1.000
_cell.angle_alpha   90.00
_cell.angle_beta   90.00
_cell.angle_gamma   90.00
#
_symmetry.space_group_name_H-M   'P 1'
#
loop_
_entity.id
_entity.type
_entity.pdbx_description
1 polymer ?
#
loop_
_entity_poly.entity_id
_entity_poly.type
_entity_poly.pdbx_seq_one_letter_code
_entity_poly.pdbx_strand_id
1 'polypeptide(L)'
;MEPALYHLIVYVPHKEAENMRKVLANAGAGNIGNYDSCSFSVRGTGRFRPNADANPAIGAACHMEEVDEERIEAVVTHVNLHAVVRAVKKAHSYEEPAIHILPMLDYKVFL
;
A
#
# COMPACT_ATOMS: atom_id res chain seq x y z
N MET A 1 -24.18 -10.86 -6.16
CA MET A 1 -22.83 -11.46 -5.94
C MET A 1 -22.07 -10.48 -5.08
N GLU A 2 -21.47 -10.91 -3.97
CA GLU A 2 -20.64 -9.99 -3.18
C GLU A 2 -19.49 -9.44 -4.05
N PRO A 3 -19.13 -8.15 -3.89
CA PRO A 3 -18.07 -7.56 -4.69
C PRO A 3 -16.74 -8.28 -4.39
N ALA A 4 -15.95 -8.56 -5.44
CA ALA A 4 -14.63 -9.14 -5.26
C ALA A 4 -13.79 -8.26 -4.33
N LEU A 5 -13.09 -8.90 -3.38
CA LEU A 5 -12.24 -8.24 -2.41
C LEU A 5 -10.77 -8.47 -2.75
N TYR A 6 -9.94 -7.51 -2.38
CA TYR A 6 -8.50 -7.59 -2.54
C TYR A 6 -7.81 -7.21 -1.24
N HIS A 7 -6.71 -7.90 -0.95
CA HIS A 7 -5.74 -7.48 0.05
C HIS A 7 -4.72 -6.59 -0.66
N LEU A 8 -4.70 -5.31 -0.32
CA LEU A 8 -3.71 -4.36 -0.81
C LEU A 8 -2.61 -4.21 0.23
N ILE A 9 -1.35 -4.35 -0.19
CA ILE A 9 -0.16 -4.14 0.63
C ILE A 9 0.70 -3.07 -0.05
N VAL A 10 1.17 -2.08 0.72
CA VAL A 10 2.12 -1.07 0.28
C VAL A 10 3.23 -0.91 1.31
N TYR A 11 4.45 -0.62 0.86
CA TYR A 11 5.61 -0.37 1.71
C TYR A 11 6.01 1.08 1.58
N VAL A 12 6.07 1.80 2.70
CA VAL A 12 6.34 3.25 2.69
C VAL A 12 7.41 3.60 3.72
N PRO A 13 8.22 4.65 3.50
CA PRO A 13 9.09 5.19 4.55
C PRO A 13 8.30 5.44 5.84
N HIS A 14 8.86 5.05 6.99
CA HIS A 14 8.16 5.11 8.27
C HIS A 14 7.55 6.51 8.57
N LYS A 15 8.26 7.58 8.18
CA LYS A 15 7.81 8.97 8.34
C LYS A 15 6.55 9.33 7.54
N GLU A 16 6.26 8.60 6.46
CA GLU A 16 5.12 8.83 5.56
C GLU A 16 3.93 7.93 5.91
N ALA A 17 4.10 6.95 6.79
CA ALA A 17 3.13 5.89 7.06
C ALA A 17 1.78 6.40 7.55
N GLU A 18 1.77 7.42 8.41
CA GLU A 18 0.53 8.02 8.89
C GLU A 18 -0.27 8.67 7.74
N ASN A 19 0.41 9.40 6.86
CA ASN A 19 -0.24 10.02 5.71
C ASN A 19 -0.76 8.95 4.75
N MET A 20 0.01 7.89 4.50
CA MET A 20 -0.42 6.82 3.61
C MET A 20 -1.68 6.10 4.11
N ARG A 21 -1.80 5.84 5.43
CA ARG A 21 -3.05 5.29 6.01
C ARG A 21 -4.26 6.19 5.74
N LYS A 22 -4.11 7.51 5.87
CA LYS A 22 -5.17 8.48 5.56
C LYS A 22 -5.53 8.47 4.06
N VAL A 23 -4.52 8.40 3.19
CA VAL A 23 -4.71 8.29 1.73
C VAL A 23 -5.50 7.03 1.37
N LEU A 24 -5.13 5.88 1.93
CA LEU A 24 -5.84 4.61 1.74
C LEU A 24 -7.29 4.72 2.19
N ALA A 25 -7.54 5.19 3.41
CA ALA A 25 -8.87 5.34 3.97
C ALA A 25 -9.76 6.27 3.14
N ASN A 26 -9.26 7.48 2.82
CA ASN A 26 -9.99 8.47 2.02
C ASN A 26 -10.30 7.98 0.59
N ALA A 27 -9.47 7.10 0.04
CA ALA A 27 -9.71 6.49 -1.27
C ALA A 27 -10.66 5.28 -1.22
N GLY A 28 -11.11 4.88 -0.03
CA GLY A 28 -12.11 3.83 0.17
C GLY A 28 -11.55 2.45 0.50
N ALA A 29 -10.26 2.34 0.86
CA ALA A 29 -9.70 1.13 1.45
C ALA A 29 -10.09 1.01 2.93
N GLY A 30 -10.15 -0.22 3.43
CA GLY A 30 -10.42 -0.48 4.85
C GLY A 30 -11.88 -0.33 5.27
N ASN A 31 -12.82 -0.33 4.32
CA ASN A 31 -14.25 -0.36 4.61
C ASN A 31 -14.71 -1.81 4.78
N ILE A 32 -15.03 -2.20 6.02
CA ILE A 32 -15.42 -3.56 6.40
C ILE A 32 -16.66 -3.49 7.30
N GLY A 33 -17.84 -3.80 6.74
CA GLY A 33 -19.10 -3.72 7.48
C GLY A 33 -19.36 -2.29 7.98
N ASN A 34 -19.49 -2.13 9.29
CA ASN A 34 -19.72 -0.83 9.95
C ASN A 34 -18.43 -0.11 10.37
N TYR A 35 -17.27 -0.57 9.91
CA TYR A 35 -15.96 0.01 10.24
C TYR A 35 -15.32 0.58 8.97
N ASP A 36 -14.77 1.79 9.09
CA ASP A 36 -13.96 2.43 8.06
C ASP A 36 -12.49 2.45 8.46
N SER A 37 -11.63 2.89 7.52
CA SER A 37 -10.20 3.15 7.78
C SER A 37 -9.40 1.98 8.35
N CYS A 38 -9.88 0.74 8.20
CA CYS A 38 -9.23 -0.45 8.71
C CYS A 38 -7.94 -0.72 7.94
N SER A 39 -6.83 -0.74 8.66
CA SER A 39 -5.53 -1.15 8.12
C SER A 39 -4.68 -1.77 9.22
N PHE A 40 -3.74 -2.61 8.82
CA PHE A 40 -2.71 -3.15 9.70
C PHE A 40 -1.33 -2.65 9.24
N SER A 41 -0.39 -2.51 10.17
CA SER A 41 0.95 -2.02 9.83
C SER A 41 2.03 -2.77 10.60
N VAL A 42 3.15 -3.04 9.92
CA VAL A 42 4.34 -3.66 10.50
C VAL A 42 5.57 -2.86 10.07
N ARG A 43 6.43 -2.51 11.03
CA ARG A 43 7.74 -1.90 10.74
C ARG A 43 8.74 -2.94 10.26
N GLY A 44 9.60 -2.55 9.33
CA GLY A 44 10.67 -3.39 8.80
C GLY A 44 11.72 -2.58 8.04
N THR A 45 12.70 -3.28 7.48
CA THR A 45 13.77 -2.66 6.69
C THR A 45 13.57 -2.95 5.21
N GLY A 46 13.28 -1.92 4.43
CA GLY A 46 13.31 -1.95 2.96
C GLY A 46 14.74 -1.95 2.44
N ARG A 47 14.98 -2.69 1.36
CA ARG A 47 16.30 -2.74 0.69
C ARG A 47 16.12 -2.65 -0.81
N PHE A 48 16.88 -1.77 -1.44
CA PHE A 48 16.86 -1.62 -2.88
C PHE A 48 18.19 -1.08 -3.39
N ARG A 49 18.41 -1.21 -4.70
CA ARG A 49 19.52 -0.57 -5.42
C ARG A 49 18.95 0.10 -6.65
N PRO A 50 18.90 1.44 -6.71
CA PRO A 50 18.54 2.15 -7.92
C PRO A 50 19.50 1.76 -9.04
N ASN A 51 19.00 1.56 -10.26
CA ASN A 51 19.86 1.36 -11.43
C ASN A 51 20.43 2.72 -11.90
N ALA A 52 21.20 2.73 -12.98
CA ALA A 52 21.83 3.94 -13.50
C ALA A 52 20.84 5.00 -14.02
N ASP A 53 19.62 4.57 -14.40
CA ASP A 53 18.59 5.41 -15.00
C ASP A 53 17.54 5.89 -13.99
N ALA A 54 17.59 5.37 -12.76
CA ALA A 54 16.62 5.70 -11.72
C ALA A 54 16.89 7.09 -11.12
N ASN A 55 15.80 7.81 -10.79
CA ASN A 55 15.85 9.05 -10.03
C ASN A 55 15.23 8.84 -8.64
N PRO A 56 15.92 8.13 -7.73
CA PRO A 56 15.32 7.71 -6.48
C PRO A 56 15.09 8.91 -5.54
N ALA A 57 13.97 8.89 -4.81
CA ALA A 57 13.72 9.87 -3.75
C ALA A 57 14.70 9.72 -2.55
N ILE A 58 15.27 8.52 -2.37
CA ILE A 58 16.22 8.18 -1.30
C ILE A 58 17.40 7.42 -1.91
N GLY A 59 18.62 7.86 -1.58
CA GLY A 59 19.85 7.17 -1.96
C GLY A 59 20.46 7.62 -3.28
N ALA A 60 21.39 6.81 -3.80
CA ALA A 60 22.13 7.10 -5.02
C ALA A 60 22.11 5.96 -6.06
N ALA A 61 22.22 6.31 -7.34
CA ALA A 61 22.31 5.35 -8.43
C ALA A 61 23.43 4.32 -8.21
N CYS A 62 23.15 3.05 -8.49
CA CYS A 62 24.05 1.91 -8.35
C CYS A 62 24.55 1.60 -6.92
N HIS A 63 24.00 2.24 -5.89
CA HIS A 63 24.33 1.98 -4.48
C HIS A 63 23.19 1.23 -3.77
N MET A 64 23.54 0.31 -2.87
CA MET A 64 22.55 -0.37 -2.03
C MET A 64 22.08 0.60 -0.94
N GLU A 65 20.77 0.65 -0.74
CA GLU A 65 20.11 1.47 0.27
C GLU A 65 19.33 0.59 1.24
N GLU A 66 19.29 0.99 2.51
CA GLU A 66 18.42 0.41 3.53
C GLU A 66 17.60 1.52 4.19
N VAL A 67 16.28 1.31 4.32
CA VAL A 67 15.34 2.32 4.82
C VAL A 67 14.40 1.71 5.85
N ASP A 68 14.11 2.44 6.93
CA ASP A 68 13.04 2.09 7.88
C ASP A 68 11.68 2.35 7.23
N GLU A 69 10.91 1.29 7.04
CA GLU A 69 9.64 1.30 6.31
C GLU A 69 8.52 0.67 7.15
N GLU A 70 7.28 1.06 6.83
CA GLU A 70 6.09 0.35 7.27
C GLU A 70 5.43 -0.37 6.09
N ARG A 71 5.20 -1.68 6.25
CA ARG A 71 4.25 -2.42 5.44
C ARG A 71 2.87 -2.11 5.94
N ILE A 72 2.05 -1.44 5.13
CA ILE A 72 0.65 -1.11 5.42
C ILE A 72 -0.23 -1.99 4.56
N GLU A 73 -1.22 -2.63 5.17
CA GLU A 73 -2.14 -3.52 4.48
C GLU A 73 -3.60 -3.23 4.80
N ALA A 74 -4.48 -3.34 3.79
CA ALA A 74 -5.90 -3.03 3.91
C ALA A 74 -6.74 -3.86 2.92
N VAL A 75 -8.00 -4.10 3.28
CA VAL A 75 -8.99 -4.70 2.39
C VAL A 75 -9.56 -3.64 1.45
N VAL A 76 -9.71 -3.97 0.17
CA VAL A 76 -10.26 -3.08 -0.85
C VAL A 76 -11.27 -3.82 -1.71
N THR A 77 -12.42 -3.19 -1.96
CA THR A 77 -13.39 -3.73 -2.92
C THR A 77 -12.92 -3.51 -4.35
N HIS A 78 -13.37 -4.35 -5.28
CA HIS A 78 -13.07 -4.18 -6.70
C HIS A 78 -13.42 -2.79 -7.23
N VAL A 79 -14.54 -2.22 -6.78
CA VAL A 79 -15.01 -0.88 -7.18
C VAL A 79 -14.02 0.22 -6.78
N ASN A 80 -13.42 0.12 -5.59
CA ASN A 80 -12.51 1.14 -5.08
C ASN A 80 -11.05 0.91 -5.50
N LEU A 81 -10.68 -0.31 -5.93
CA LEU A 81 -9.29 -0.70 -6.16
C LEU A 81 -8.52 0.28 -7.06
N HIS A 82 -9.10 0.67 -8.19
CA HIS A 82 -8.43 1.59 -9.13
C HIS A 82 -8.28 3.01 -8.56
N ALA A 83 -9.23 3.46 -7.74
CA ALA A 83 -9.11 4.76 -7.05
C ALA A 83 -8.03 4.72 -5.98
N VAL A 84 -7.99 3.65 -5.18
CA VAL A 84 -7.00 3.44 -4.12
C VAL A 84 -5.58 3.38 -4.69
N VAL A 85 -5.34 2.55 -5.72
CA VAL A 85 -4.00 2.42 -6.33
C VAL A 85 -3.49 3.75 -6.89
N ARG A 86 -4.36 4.53 -7.56
CA ARG A 86 -3.99 5.87 -8.05
C ARG A 86 -3.68 6.84 -6.91
N ALA A 87 -4.46 6.80 -5.83
CA ALA A 87 -4.22 7.65 -4.67
C ALA A 87 -2.88 7.33 -4.00
N VAL A 88 -2.57 6.03 -3.83
CA VAL A 88 -1.26 5.57 -3.33
C VAL A 88 -0.14 6.08 -4.24
N LYS A 89 -0.17 5.77 -5.55
CA LYS A 89 0.88 6.21 -6.49
C LYS A 89 1.08 7.73 -6.50
N LYS A 90 0.03 8.51 -6.32
CA LYS A 90 0.11 9.99 -6.29
C LYS A 90 0.72 10.52 -4.99
N ALA A 91 0.46 9.86 -3.87
CA ALA A 91 0.88 10.34 -2.55
C ALA A 91 2.24 9.78 -2.12
N HIS A 92 2.70 8.69 -2.74
CA HIS A 92 3.95 8.02 -2.41
C HIS A 92 5.16 8.82 -2.89
N SER A 93 6.23 8.91 -2.09
CA SER A 93 7.46 9.62 -2.46
C SER A 93 8.29 8.91 -3.52
N TYR A 94 8.33 7.58 -3.49
CA TYR A 94 9.00 6.79 -4.53
C TYR A 94 8.31 6.91 -5.89
N GLU A 95 9.12 6.99 -6.94
CA GLU A 95 8.67 7.02 -8.34
C GLU A 95 7.85 5.77 -8.71
N GLU A 96 8.36 4.59 -8.34
CA GLU A 96 7.66 3.32 -8.52
C GLU A 96 7.55 2.59 -7.17
N PRO A 97 6.45 2.77 -6.42
CA PRO A 97 6.26 2.11 -5.14
C PRO A 97 5.94 0.62 -5.30
N ALA A 98 6.43 -0.21 -4.38
CA ALA A 98 6.03 -1.61 -4.28
C ALA A 98 4.59 -1.71 -3.76
N ILE A 99 3.68 -2.22 -4.59
CA ILE A 99 2.27 -2.44 -4.25
C ILE A 99 1.91 -3.88 -4.60
N HIS A 100 1.38 -4.64 -3.63
CA HIS A 100 0.82 -5.97 -3.87
C HIS A 100 -0.70 -5.92 -3.80
N ILE A 101 -1.36 -6.62 -4.73
CA ILE A 101 -2.82 -6.75 -4.79
C ILE A 101 -3.12 -8.24 -4.90
N LEU A 102 -3.66 -8.82 -3.83
CA LEU A 102 -3.99 -10.24 -3.78
C LEU A 102 -5.52 -10.40 -3.79
N PRO A 103 -6.09 -11.21 -4.69
CA PRO A 103 -7.53 -11.52 -4.63
C PRO A 103 -7.85 -12.27 -3.34
N MET A 104 -9.02 -11.98 -2.76
CA MET A 104 -9.50 -12.63 -1.54
C MET A 104 -10.90 -13.21 -1.72
N LEU A 105 -11.18 -14.28 -0.98
CA LEU A 105 -12.54 -14.72 -0.71
C LEU A 105 -12.97 -14.13 0.65
N ASP A 106 -14.19 -13.59 0.72
CA ASP A 106 -14.78 -13.20 2.01
C ASP A 106 -15.09 -14.49 2.80
N TYR A 107 -14.72 -14.57 4.08
CA TYR A 107 -15.02 -15.73 4.91
C TYR A 107 -16.53 -16.03 5.00
N LYS A 108 -17.39 -15.01 4.80
CA LYS A 108 -18.85 -15.16 4.78
C LYS A 108 -19.34 -16.11 3.69
N VAL A 109 -18.54 -16.39 2.65
CA VAL A 109 -18.92 -17.40 1.65
C VAL A 109 -18.93 -18.83 2.21
N PHE A 110 -18.36 -19.03 3.40
CA PHE A 110 -18.30 -20.31 4.10
C PHE A 110 -19.23 -20.39 5.32
N LEU A 111 -20.00 -19.32 5.61
CA LEU A 111 -20.99 -19.26 6.68
C LEU A 111 -22.40 -19.39 6.11
#